data_AF-A0A0D6KXM8-F1
#
_entry.id   AF-A0A0D6KXM8-F1
#
_cell.length_a   1.000
_cell.length_b   1.000
_cell.length_c   1.000
_cell.angle_alpha   90.00
_cell.angle_beta   90.00
_cell.angle_gamma   90.00
#
_symmetry.space_group_name_H-M   'P 1'
#
loop_
_entity.id
_entity.type
_entity.pdbx_description
1 polymer ?
#
loop_
_entity_poly.entity_id
_entity_poly.type
_entity_poly.pdbx_seq_one_letter_code
_entity_poly.pdbx_strand_id
1 'polypeptide(L)' 'MNRTDAEKIGLAEHDRVTVQGDADKLENVEVIYGAVREGAALMFYPEVNVIFKARTETRSGTPAYKRVSVLVYGK' A
#
# COMPACT_ATOMS: atom_id res chain seq x y z
N MET A 1 -6.28 3.52 -4.24
CA MET A 1 -6.88 2.20 -3.98
C MET A 1 -8.24 2.11 -4.68
N ASN A 2 -8.90 0.95 -4.67
CA ASN A 2 -10.23 0.84 -5.26
C ASN A 2 -11.24 1.67 -4.43
N ARG A 3 -12.18 2.35 -5.10
CA ARG A 3 -13.23 3.14 -4.44
C ARG A 3 -14.03 2.31 -3.45
N THR A 4 -14.45 1.11 -3.86
CA THR A 4 -15.26 0.21 -3.03
C THR A 4 -14.53 -0.19 -1.76
N ASP A 5 -13.21 -0.42 -1.82
CA ASP A 5 -12.43 -0.77 -0.62
C ASP A 5 -12.35 0.40 0.36
N ALA A 6 -12.12 1.61 -0.14
CA ALA A 6 -12.03 2.82 0.69
C ALA A 6 -13.37 3.12 1.38
N GLU A 7 -14.46 3.19 0.60
CA GLU A 7 -15.78 3.55 1.11
C GLU A 7 -16.33 2.48 2.09
N LYS A 8 -15.98 1.18 1.89
CA LYS A 8 -16.33 0.10 2.83
C LYS A 8 -15.79 0.32 4.25
N ILE A 9 -14.67 1.02 4.38
CA ILE A 9 -14.04 1.32 5.67
C ILE A 9 -14.19 2.79 6.08
N GLY A 10 -15.09 3.53 5.41
CA GLY A 10 -15.42 4.91 5.77
C GLY A 10 -14.44 5.97 5.25
N LEU A 11 -13.46 5.60 4.42
CA LEU A 11 -12.53 6.54 3.81
C LEU A 11 -13.14 7.18 2.56
N ALA A 12 -12.84 8.46 2.37
CA ALA A 12 -13.13 9.23 1.17
C ALA A 12 -11.87 9.49 0.34
N GLU A 13 -12.06 9.94 -0.91
CA GLU A 13 -10.96 10.45 -1.72
C GLU A 13 -10.31 11.67 -1.03
N HIS A 14 -8.99 11.78 -1.13
CA HIS A 14 -8.13 12.77 -0.48
C HIS A 14 -7.97 12.65 1.04
N ASP A 15 -8.58 11.65 1.69
CA ASP A 15 -8.28 11.38 3.10
C ASP A 15 -6.80 11.04 3.32
N ARG A 16 -6.32 11.34 4.53
CA ARG A 16 -4.95 11.06 4.95
C ARG A 16 -4.94 9.80 5.82
N VAL A 17 -4.18 8.81 5.38
CA VAL A 17 -4.08 7.50 6.03
C VAL A 17 -2.65 7.17 6.40
N THR A 18 -2.52 6.19 7.28
CA THR A 18 -1.28 5.46 7.53
C THR A 18 -1.30 4.16 6.75
N VAL A 19 -0.20 3.87 6.03
CA VAL A 19 0.03 2.58 5.37
C VAL A 19 1.19 1.89 6.07
N GLN A 20 0.92 0.73 6.64
CA GLN A 20 1.88 -0.04 7.40
C GLN A 20 2.20 -1.36 6.70
N GLY A 21 3.49 -1.62 6.47
CA GLY A 21 3.98 -2.91 6.01
C GLY A 21 4.63 -3.70 7.15
N ASP A 22 5.47 -4.67 6.81
CA ASP A 22 6.15 -5.54 7.77
C ASP A 22 7.42 -4.92 8.39
N ALA A 23 7.96 -3.85 7.79
CA ALA A 23 9.19 -3.22 8.24
C ALA A 23 8.95 -1.86 8.94
N ASP A 24 8.04 -1.04 8.42
CA ASP A 24 7.72 0.29 8.94
C ASP A 24 6.34 0.77 8.43
N LYS A 25 6.04 2.05 8.60
CA LYS A 25 4.84 2.72 8.10
C LYS A 25 5.15 4.04 7.39
N LEU A 26 4.23 4.46 6.53
CA LEU A 26 4.17 5.80 5.97
C LEU A 26 2.90 6.48 6.48
N GLU A 27 3.06 7.68 7.02
CA GLU A 27 1.98 8.51 7.54
C GLU A 27 1.59 9.60 6.52
N ASN A 28 0.40 10.17 6.67
CA ASN A 28 -0.13 11.25 5.82
C ASN A 28 -0.21 10.90 4.32
N VAL A 29 -0.36 9.62 3.99
CA VAL A 29 -0.54 9.14 2.61
C VAL A 29 -1.94 9.52 2.13
N GLU A 30 -2.04 10.08 0.93
CA GLU A 30 -3.31 10.46 0.32
C GLU A 30 -4.04 9.26 -0.27
N VAL A 31 -5.34 9.14 0.02
CA VAL A 31 -6.23 8.21 -0.66
C VAL A 31 -6.60 8.77 -2.03
N ILE A 32 -6.18 8.10 -3.09
CA ILE A 32 -6.58 8.40 -4.47
C ILE A 32 -7.38 7.22 -5.01
N TYR A 33 -8.56 7.46 -5.58
CA TYR A 33 -9.31 6.39 -6.23
C TYR A 33 -8.66 6.03 -7.56
N GLY A 34 -8.63 4.73 -7.85
CA GLY A 34 -8.05 4.24 -9.10
C GLY A 34 -8.70 2.95 -9.57
N ALA A 35 -8.50 2.66 -10.85
CA ALA A 35 -8.90 1.42 -11.49
C ALA A 35 -7.95 0.27 -11.09
N VAL A 36 -7.81 0.03 -9.79
CA VAL A 36 -7.11 -1.12 -9.22
C VAL A 36 -8.12 -2.16 -8.76
N ARG A 37 -7.72 -3.44 -8.78
CA ARG A 37 -8.56 -4.54 -8.29
C ARG A 37 -8.92 -4.32 -6.81
N GLU A 38 -10.16 -4.63 -6.42
CA GLU A 38 -10.54 -4.70 -5.00
C GLU A 38 -9.59 -5.60 -4.20
N GLY A 39 -9.27 -5.18 -2.97
CA GLY A 39 -8.26 -5.79 -2.10
C GLY A 39 -6.81 -5.40 -2.42
N ALA A 40 -6.59 -4.41 -3.31
CA ALA A 40 -5.25 -3.95 -3.67
C ALA A 40 -5.13 -2.42 -3.73
N ALA A 41 -3.92 -1.93 -3.53
CA ALA A 41 -3.54 -0.54 -3.69
C ALA A 41 -2.19 -0.44 -4.44
N LEU A 42 -1.91 0.75 -4.97
CA LEU A 42 -0.64 1.08 -5.61
C LEU A 42 -0.02 2.27 -4.87
N MET A 43 1.29 2.26 -4.74
CA MET A 43 2.07 3.34 -4.15
C MET A 43 3.31 3.61 -5.01
N PHE A 44 3.84 4.81 -4.91
CA PHE A 44 5.02 5.22 -5.67
C PHE A 44 6.32 4.84 -4.97
N TYR A 45 7.29 4.44 -5.79
CA TYR A 45 8.69 4.29 -5.43
C TYR A 45 9.40 5.65 -5.61
N PRO A 46 10.43 6.00 -4.81
CA PRO A 46 11.12 5.16 -3.82
C PRO A 46 10.53 5.12 -2.41
N GLU A 47 9.62 6.03 -2.08
CA GLU A 47 9.20 6.29 -0.70
C GLU A 47 8.60 5.04 -0.04
N VAL A 48 7.81 4.24 -0.80
CA VAL A 48 7.17 3.03 -0.26
C VAL A 48 8.18 1.95 0.16
N ASN A 49 9.42 1.96 -0.34
CA ASN A 49 10.38 0.90 -0.01
C ASN A 49 10.78 0.90 1.48
N VAL A 50 10.45 1.94 2.24
CA VAL A 50 10.72 1.97 3.69
C VAL A 50 9.79 1.04 4.49
N ILE A 51 8.57 0.76 3.99
CA ILE A 51 7.56 0.06 4.81
C ILE A 51 7.68 -1.46 4.76
N PHE A 52 8.55 -2.02 3.91
CA PHE A 52 8.66 -3.48 3.79
C PHE A 52 10.05 -4.00 3.47
N LYS A 53 10.27 -5.28 3.79
CA LYS A 53 11.47 -6.03 3.38
C LYS A 53 11.13 -6.97 2.23
N ALA A 54 11.59 -6.64 1.03
CA ALA A 54 11.35 -7.47 -0.16
C ALA A 54 12.02 -8.84 0.02
N ARG A 55 11.22 -9.91 -0.02
CA ARG A 55 11.74 -11.28 -0.07
C ARG A 55 12.43 -11.50 -1.41
N THR A 56 13.69 -11.90 -1.38
CA THR A 56 14.49 -12.19 -2.58
C THR A 56 14.33 -13.65 -2.97
N GLU A 57 13.94 -13.89 -4.22
CA GLU A 57 13.86 -15.24 -4.77
C GLU A 57 15.27 -15.80 -4.97
N THR A 58 15.50 -17.03 -4.50
CA THR A 58 16.84 -17.60 -4.35
C THR A 58 17.52 -17.99 -5.66
N ARG A 59 16.77 -18.29 -6.74
CA ARG A 59 17.33 -18.72 -8.02
C ARG A 59 17.75 -17.55 -8.89
N SER A 60 16.94 -16.50 -8.91
CA SER A 60 17.11 -15.33 -9.79
C SER A 60 17.72 -14.13 -9.08
N GLY A 61 17.69 -14.09 -7.75
CA GLY A 61 18.08 -12.91 -6.97
C GLY A 61 17.09 -11.75 -7.06
N THR A 62 15.89 -11.96 -7.63
CA THR A 62 14.90 -10.89 -7.83
C THR A 62 14.11 -10.62 -6.54
N PRO A 63 14.08 -9.38 -6.02
CA PRO A 63 13.25 -9.04 -4.85
C PRO A 63 11.76 -8.85 -5.22
N ALA A 64 10.88 -9.34 -4.37
CA ALA A 64 9.43 -9.35 -4.58
C ALA A 64 8.74 -7.99 -4.27
N TYR A 65 9.10 -6.93 -5.00
CA TYR A 65 8.53 -5.58 -4.80
C TYR A 65 7.05 -5.44 -5.22
N LYS A 66 6.57 -6.29 -6.13
CA LYS A 66 5.27 -6.09 -6.81
C LYS A 66 4.05 -6.49 -5.98
N ARG A 67 4.23 -7.24 -4.89
CA ARG A 67 3.13 -7.72 -4.04
C ARG A 67 3.58 -7.82 -2.59
N VAL A 68 3.14 -6.85 -1.80
CA VAL A 68 3.44 -6.73 -0.38
C VAL A 68 2.12 -6.61 0.37
N SER A 69 1.98 -7.37 1.46
CA SER A 69 0.84 -7.23 2.36
C SER A 69 1.01 -5.98 3.21
N VAL A 70 -0.04 -5.16 3.27
CA VAL A 70 -0.06 -3.91 4.04
C VAL A 70 -1.37 -3.78 4.81
N LEU A 71 -1.34 -3.02 5.90
CA LEU A 71 -2.52 -2.54 6.60
C LEU A 71 -2.70 -1.05 6.29
N VAL A 72 -3.90 -0.66 5.90
CA VAL A 72 -4.28 0.75 5.70
C VAL A 72 -5.26 1.13 6.80
N TYR A 73 -4.97 2.21 7.51
CA TYR A 73 -5.84 2.72 8.56
C TYR A 73 -5.76 4.25 8.64
N GLY A 74 -6.86 4.86 9.06
CA GLY A 74 -7.02 6.30 9.10
C GLY A 74 -8.29 6.66 9.86
N LYS A 75 -8.76 7.89 9.63
CA LYS A 75 -9.97 8.42 10.27
C LYS A 75 -11.22 7.65 9.89
#